data_AF-A0A4Y8CBT1-F1
#
_entry.id   AF-A0A4Y8CBT1-F1
#
_cell.length_a   1.000
_cell.length_b   1.000
_cell.length_c   1.000
_cell.angle_alpha   90.00
_cell.angle_beta   90.00
_cell.angle_gamma   90.00
#
_symmetry.space_group_name_H-M   'P 1'
#
loop_
_entity.id
_entity.type
_entity.pdbx_description
1 polymer ?
#
loop_
_entity_poly.entity_id
_entity_poly.type
_entity_poly.pdbx_seq_one_letter_code
_entity_poly.pdbx_strand_id
1 'polypeptide(L)'
;AILGYGTVGSAVVKFLLENDKLIRARCGQSITPVIALARSPKKNALIPITHSVEEILNADVDVFVELMGGVDEAFKIVSEILKKKKAVVTANKAMLAYHRYELENLAKNLAFGYEASVAGGIPIIKVLKEGLSANNILAIKGI
;
A
#
# COMPACT_ATOMS: atom_id res chain seq x y z
N ALA A 1 3.01 -4.40 7.57
CA ALA A 1 2.08 -3.62 8.42
C ALA A 1 1.02 -2.93 7.57
N ILE A 2 -0.18 -2.67 8.12
CA ILE A 2 -1.28 -1.99 7.42
C ILE A 2 -1.52 -0.61 8.06
N LEU A 3 -1.40 0.46 7.30
CA LEU A 3 -1.76 1.81 7.75
C LEU A 3 -3.20 2.07 7.35
N GLY A 4 -4.13 2.07 8.29
CA GLY A 4 -5.55 2.23 8.03
C GLY A 4 -6.31 0.91 7.99
N TYR A 5 -7.10 0.64 9.03
CA TYR A 5 -7.94 -0.55 9.16
C TYR A 5 -9.43 -0.24 8.90
N GLY A 6 -9.70 0.35 7.73
CA GLY A 6 -11.06 0.55 7.19
C GLY A 6 -11.52 -0.65 6.36
N THR A 7 -12.52 -0.45 5.49
CA THR A 7 -13.07 -1.50 4.60
C THR A 7 -11.99 -2.18 3.76
N VAL A 8 -11.10 -1.40 3.13
CA VAL A 8 -10.03 -1.95 2.28
C VAL A 8 -8.97 -2.65 3.15
N GLY A 9 -8.52 -2.02 4.23
CA GLY A 9 -7.46 -2.57 5.08
C GLY A 9 -7.86 -3.88 5.74
N SER A 10 -9.08 -3.99 6.26
CA SER A 10 -9.57 -5.24 6.84
C SER A 10 -9.75 -6.34 5.78
N ALA A 11 -10.22 -5.98 4.58
CA ALA A 11 -10.34 -6.92 3.46
C ALA A 11 -8.97 -7.44 2.99
N VAL A 12 -7.96 -6.56 2.88
CA VAL A 12 -6.58 -6.96 2.55
C VAL A 12 -6.07 -7.97 3.57
N VAL A 13 -6.19 -7.69 4.87
CA VAL A 13 -5.77 -8.62 5.92
C VAL A 13 -6.50 -9.96 5.82
N LYS A 14 -7.82 -9.93 5.66
CA LYS A 14 -8.63 -11.14 5.50
C LYS A 14 -8.15 -11.96 4.31
N PHE A 15 -7.96 -11.34 3.13
CA PHE A 15 -7.56 -12.06 1.92
C PHE A 15 -6.14 -12.61 2.00
N LEU A 16 -5.20 -11.89 2.62
CA LEU A 16 -3.85 -12.40 2.85
C LEU A 16 -3.88 -13.68 3.70
N LEU A 17 -4.70 -13.71 4.75
CA LEU A 17 -4.85 -14.88 5.62
C LEU A 17 -5.56 -16.05 4.91
N GLU A 18 -6.65 -15.77 4.18
CA GLU A 18 -7.44 -16.81 3.51
C GLU A 18 -6.71 -17.42 2.30
N ASN A 19 -5.86 -16.65 1.62
CA ASN A 19 -5.22 -17.04 0.36
C ASN A 19 -3.72 -17.34 0.49
N ASP A 20 -3.18 -17.54 1.70
CA ASP A 20 -1.75 -17.78 1.93
C ASP A 20 -1.17 -18.86 1.00
N LYS A 21 -1.85 -20.01 0.87
CA LYS A 21 -1.40 -21.10 -0.02
C LYS A 21 -1.25 -20.65 -1.47
N LEU A 22 -2.22 -19.90 -1.98
CA LEU A 22 -2.20 -19.40 -3.36
C LEU A 22 -1.13 -18.32 -3.55
N ILE A 23 -1.00 -17.41 -2.60
CA ILE A 23 0.01 -16.34 -2.62
C ILE A 23 1.41 -16.96 -2.58
N ARG A 24 1.65 -17.90 -1.67
CA ARG A 24 2.93 -18.61 -1.56
C ARG A 24 3.28 -19.37 -2.82
N ALA A 25 2.32 -20.02 -3.47
CA ALA A 25 2.54 -20.70 -4.75
C ALA A 25 2.95 -19.72 -5.88
N ARG A 26 2.47 -18.47 -5.85
CA ARG A 26 2.77 -17.45 -6.88
C ARG A 26 4.03 -16.63 -6.60
N CYS A 27 4.24 -16.26 -5.34
CA CYS A 27 5.30 -15.35 -4.94
C CYS A 27 6.52 -16.07 -4.33
N GLY A 28 6.42 -17.38 -4.08
CA GLY A 28 7.46 -18.18 -3.43
C GLY A 28 7.55 -18.00 -1.91
N GLN A 29 6.83 -17.03 -1.34
CA GLN A 29 6.82 -16.75 0.10
C GLN A 29 5.41 -16.41 0.61
N SER A 30 5.20 -16.63 1.91
CA SER A 30 4.00 -16.21 2.63
C SER A 30 4.04 -14.70 2.88
N ILE A 31 2.88 -14.04 2.80
CA ILE A 31 2.72 -12.62 3.13
C ILE A 31 1.82 -12.54 4.36
N THR A 32 2.42 -12.37 5.53
CA THR A 32 1.69 -12.38 6.81
C THR A 32 1.39 -10.96 7.29
N PRO A 33 0.12 -10.59 7.51
CA PRO A 33 -0.21 -9.31 8.12
C PRO A 33 0.13 -9.34 9.62
N VAL A 34 0.98 -8.40 10.07
CA VAL A 34 1.55 -8.40 11.44
C VAL A 34 0.82 -7.44 12.39
N ILE A 35 0.59 -6.20 11.97
CA ILE A 35 -0.01 -5.14 12.78
C ILE A 35 -0.71 -4.12 11.87
N ALA A 36 -1.76 -3.48 12.38
CA ALA A 36 -2.40 -2.36 11.70
C ALA A 36 -2.58 -1.12 12.58
N LEU A 37 -2.48 0.06 11.94
CA LEU A 37 -2.82 1.34 12.55
C LEU A 37 -4.28 1.69 12.26
N ALA A 38 -5.02 2.08 13.30
CA ALA A 38 -6.37 2.61 13.17
C ALA A 38 -6.56 3.79 14.13
N ARG A 39 -7.47 4.71 13.80
CA ARG A 39 -7.83 5.83 14.70
C ARG A 39 -8.77 5.43 15.83
N SER A 40 -9.59 4.40 15.60
CA SER A 40 -10.59 3.92 16.56
C SER A 40 -10.43 2.43 16.83
N PRO A 41 -10.84 1.95 18.02
CA PRO A 41 -10.80 0.53 18.36
C PRO A 41 -11.55 -0.34 17.35
N LYS A 42 -11.03 -1.53 17.07
CA LYS A 42 -11.60 -2.49 16.13
C LYS A 42 -11.89 -3.81 16.83
N LYS A 43 -13.14 -3.99 17.27
CA LYS A 43 -13.56 -5.15 18.08
C LYS A 43 -13.33 -6.51 17.42
N ASN A 44 -13.39 -6.57 16.08
CA ASN A 44 -13.25 -7.79 15.29
C ASN A 44 -12.01 -7.75 14.37
N ALA A 45 -10.93 -7.13 14.83
CA ALA A 45 -9.69 -7.14 14.06
C ALA A 45 -9.09 -8.55 14.03
N LEU A 46 -8.63 -8.97 12.85
CA LEU A 46 -7.98 -10.27 12.64
C LEU A 46 -6.49 -10.27 13.05
N ILE A 47 -5.95 -9.08 13.35
CA ILE A 47 -4.55 -8.85 13.71
C ILE A 47 -4.48 -7.77 14.80
N PRO A 48 -3.35 -7.64 15.52
CA PRO A 48 -3.12 -6.55 16.47
C PRO A 48 -3.36 -5.16 15.84
N ILE A 49 -4.04 -4.30 16.59
CA ILE A 49 -4.30 -2.91 16.22
C ILE A 49 -3.53 -2.00 17.17
N THR A 50 -2.76 -1.09 16.59
CA THR A 50 -2.17 0.05 17.30
C THR A 50 -2.89 1.35 16.94
N HIS A 51 -2.82 2.29 17.87
CA HIS A 51 -3.23 3.69 17.69
C HIS A 51 -2.02 4.64 17.66
N SER A 52 -0.80 4.10 17.77
CA SER A 52 0.45 4.84 17.77
C SER A 52 1.13 4.75 16.40
N VAL A 53 1.36 5.91 15.79
CA VAL A 53 2.15 6.02 14.56
C VAL A 53 3.60 5.58 14.81
N GLU A 54 4.15 5.90 15.99
CA GLU A 54 5.51 5.53 16.34
C GLU A 54 5.68 4.01 16.46
N GLU A 55 4.72 3.34 17.12
CA GLU A 55 4.75 1.89 17.28
C GLU A 55 4.73 1.18 15.93
N ILE A 56 3.82 1.58 15.03
CA ILE A 56 3.75 0.93 13.71
C ILE A 56 4.97 1.24 12.84
N LEU A 57 5.55 2.44 12.93
CA LEU A 57 6.78 2.81 12.22
C LEU A 57 8.01 2.04 12.71
N ASN A 58 7.98 1.50 13.92
CA ASN A 58 9.06 0.72 14.53
C ASN A 58 8.76 -0.78 14.56
N ALA A 59 7.61 -1.22 14.06
CA ALA A 59 7.27 -2.63 13.95
C ALA A 59 8.26 -3.37 13.04
N ASP A 60 8.61 -4.60 13.43
CA ASP A 60 9.48 -5.47 12.64
C ASP A 60 8.70 -6.06 11.46
N VAL A 61 8.64 -5.32 10.36
CA VAL A 61 7.95 -5.69 9.11
C VAL A 61 8.76 -5.30 7.89
N ASP A 62 8.57 -6.03 6.78
CA ASP A 62 9.27 -5.76 5.52
C ASP A 62 8.56 -4.72 4.65
N VAL A 63 7.23 -4.74 4.67
CA VAL A 63 6.37 -3.97 3.77
C VAL A 63 5.27 -3.25 4.54
N PHE A 64 4.98 -2.02 4.14
CA PHE A 64 3.86 -1.23 4.63
C PHE A 64 2.80 -1.06 3.53
N VAL A 65 1.54 -1.26 3.89
CA VAL A 65 0.39 -1.02 2.99
C VAL A 65 -0.39 0.19 3.51
N GLU A 66 -0.43 1.28 2.74
CA GLU A 66 -1.05 2.55 3.12
C GLU A 66 -2.47 2.71 2.55
N LEU A 67 -3.43 2.88 3.48
CA LEU A 67 -4.88 2.90 3.26
C LEU A 67 -5.59 3.87 4.25
N MET A 68 -4.88 4.87 4.80
CA MET A 68 -5.41 5.76 5.84
C MET A 68 -6.34 6.85 5.29
N GLY A 69 -6.14 7.24 4.03
CA GLY A 69 -6.75 8.44 3.46
C GLY A 69 -6.09 9.73 3.98
N GLY A 70 -6.56 10.88 3.49
CA GLY A 70 -5.89 12.17 3.72
C GLY A 70 -4.64 12.35 2.84
N VAL A 71 -4.00 13.51 2.94
CA VAL A 71 -2.83 13.87 2.11
C VAL A 71 -1.59 14.05 2.99
N ASP A 72 -1.56 15.09 3.83
CA ASP A 72 -0.34 15.50 4.54
C ASP A 72 0.12 14.47 5.58
N GLU A 73 -0.82 13.93 6.38
CA GLU A 73 -0.51 12.92 7.40
C GLU A 73 0.00 11.63 6.73
N ALA A 74 -0.68 11.17 5.68
CA ALA A 74 -0.28 9.98 4.93
C ALA A 74 1.09 10.17 4.28
N PHE A 75 1.32 11.32 3.63
CA PHE A 75 2.60 11.68 3.02
C PHE A 75 3.73 11.67 4.04
N LYS A 76 3.52 12.27 5.22
CA LYS A 76 4.51 12.28 6.31
C LYS A 76 4.87 10.86 6.74
N ILE A 77 3.87 10.01 7.01
CA ILE A 77 4.10 8.63 7.47
C ILE A 77 4.82 7.80 6.39
N VAL A 78 4.36 7.86 5.14
CA VAL A 78 4.98 7.12 4.02
C VAL A 78 6.42 7.59 3.78
N SER A 79 6.67 8.89 3.86
CA SER A 79 8.02 9.44 3.72
C SER A 79 8.97 8.89 4.78
N GLU A 80 8.54 8.80 6.05
CA GLU A 80 9.36 8.21 7.12
C GLU A 80 9.63 6.72 6.88
N ILE A 81 8.65 5.97 6.37
CA ILE A 81 8.83 4.53 6.03
C ILE A 81 9.86 4.35 4.91
N LEU A 82 9.77 5.16 3.85
CA LEU A 82 10.72 5.11 2.73
C LEU A 82 12.13 5.52 3.17
N LYS A 83 12.26 6.52 4.05
CA LYS A 83 13.56 6.90 4.67
C LYS A 83 14.16 5.76 5.49
N LYS A 84 13.33 4.94 6.14
CA LYS A 84 13.72 3.69 6.83
C LYS A 84 14.03 2.53 5.88
N LYS A 85 14.02 2.76 4.57
CA LYS A 85 14.29 1.79 3.51
C LYS A 85 13.33 0.59 3.49
N LYS A 86 12.06 0.82 3.84
CA LYS A 86 11.00 -0.19 3.81
C LYS A 86 10.12 0.01 2.58
N ALA A 87 9.66 -1.10 1.99
CA ALA A 87 8.79 -1.04 0.81
C ALA A 87 7.39 -0.55 1.18
N VAL A 88 6.73 0.17 0.25
CA VAL A 88 5.39 0.71 0.45
C VAL A 88 4.48 0.34 -0.72
N VAL A 89 3.25 -0.07 -0.41
CA VAL A 89 2.13 -0.16 -1.35
C VAL A 89 1.03 0.77 -0.89
N THR A 90 0.44 1.60 -1.75
CA THR A 90 -0.63 2.55 -1.37
C THR A 90 -1.81 2.49 -2.33
N ALA A 91 -3.02 2.80 -1.83
CA ALA A 91 -4.20 3.07 -2.65
C ALA A 91 -4.64 4.55 -2.61
N ASN A 92 -3.84 5.44 -2.01
CA ASN A 92 -4.23 6.81 -1.72
C ASN A 92 -3.97 7.73 -2.91
N LYS A 93 -4.98 7.83 -3.79
CA LYS A 93 -4.95 8.69 -4.98
C LYS A 93 -4.71 10.17 -4.68
N ALA A 94 -5.23 10.68 -3.55
CA ALA A 94 -5.09 12.10 -3.21
C ALA A 94 -3.64 12.42 -2.82
N MET A 95 -3.04 11.61 -1.94
CA MET A 95 -1.62 11.75 -1.58
C MET A 95 -0.71 11.66 -2.81
N LEU A 96 -0.96 10.71 -3.71
CA LEU A 96 -0.17 10.55 -4.93
C LEU A 96 -0.33 11.75 -5.88
N ALA A 97 -1.53 12.32 -6.00
CA ALA A 97 -1.76 13.47 -6.87
C ALA A 97 -0.89 14.68 -6.50
N TYR A 98 -0.64 14.89 -5.20
CA TYR A 98 0.16 16.01 -4.71
C TYR A 98 1.65 15.68 -4.54
N HIS A 99 1.98 14.48 -4.08
CA HIS A 99 3.33 14.17 -3.57
C HIS A 99 4.02 12.96 -4.23
N ARG A 100 3.47 12.40 -5.32
CA ARG A 100 4.03 11.19 -5.93
C ARG A 100 5.52 11.33 -6.30
N TYR A 101 5.93 12.43 -6.89
CA TYR A 101 7.33 12.61 -7.32
C TYR A 101 8.30 12.66 -6.14
N GLU A 102 7.90 13.29 -5.03
CA GLU A 102 8.68 13.32 -3.79
C GLU A 102 8.82 11.92 -3.21
N LEU A 103 7.72 11.15 -3.18
CA LEU A 103 7.70 9.77 -2.70
C LEU A 103 8.53 8.83 -3.60
N GLU A 104 8.43 8.95 -4.92
CA GLU A 104 9.23 8.16 -5.87
C GLU A 104 10.73 8.47 -5.71
N ASN A 105 11.10 9.75 -5.50
CA ASN A 105 12.49 10.14 -5.25
C ASN A 105 13.01 9.61 -3.89
N LEU A 106 12.16 9.51 -2.87
CA LEU A 106 12.52 8.89 -1.59
C LEU A 106 12.67 7.37 -1.73
N ALA A 107 11.79 6.72 -2.49
CA ALA A 107 11.82 5.27 -2.70
C ALA A 107 13.09 4.83 -3.45
N LYS A 108 13.53 5.60 -4.45
CA LYS A 108 14.68 5.24 -5.32
C LYS A 108 14.50 3.84 -5.92
N ASN A 109 15.29 2.86 -5.42
CA ASN A 109 15.27 1.47 -5.87
C ASN A 109 14.37 0.56 -5.01
N LEU A 110 13.70 1.12 -4.00
CA LEU A 110 12.74 0.38 -3.18
C LEU A 110 11.44 0.17 -3.95
N ALA A 111 10.78 -0.96 -3.67
CA ALA A 111 9.46 -1.22 -4.21
C ALA A 111 8.45 -0.19 -3.66
N PHE A 112 7.86 0.58 -4.59
CA PHE A 112 6.79 1.54 -4.32
C PHE A 112 5.61 1.29 -5.27
N GLY A 113 4.58 0.61 -4.78
CA GLY A 113 3.42 0.18 -5.56
C GLY A 113 2.19 1.06 -5.32
N TYR A 114 1.44 1.38 -6.38
CA TYR A 114 0.23 2.22 -6.27
C TYR A 114 -0.91 1.84 -7.23
N GLU A 115 -0.94 0.59 -7.70
CA GLU A 115 -1.94 0.09 -8.65
C GLU A 115 -3.38 0.37 -8.17
N ALA A 116 -3.68 0.05 -6.91
CA ALA A 116 -5.01 0.20 -6.33
C ALA A 116 -5.51 1.66 -6.23
N SER A 117 -4.67 2.65 -6.51
CA SER A 117 -5.08 4.07 -6.51
C SER A 117 -5.88 4.48 -7.75
N VAL A 118 -5.83 3.70 -8.84
CA VAL A 118 -6.49 3.99 -10.11
C VAL A 118 -7.29 2.77 -10.56
N ALA A 119 -8.56 2.98 -10.94
CA ALA A 119 -9.44 1.94 -11.50
C ALA A 119 -9.62 0.66 -10.64
N GLY A 120 -9.32 0.73 -9.33
CA GLY A 120 -9.61 -0.34 -8.37
C GLY A 120 -8.85 -1.64 -8.67
N GLY A 121 -9.58 -2.66 -9.11
CA GLY A 121 -9.03 -3.98 -9.44
C GLY A 121 -8.47 -4.11 -10.86
N ILE A 122 -8.61 -3.07 -11.70
CA ILE A 122 -8.08 -3.08 -13.07
C ILE A 122 -6.59 -2.75 -13.03
N PRO A 123 -5.69 -3.61 -13.58
CA PRO A 123 -4.23 -3.43 -13.48
C PRO A 123 -3.70 -2.39 -14.48
N ILE A 124 -4.29 -1.19 -14.50
CA ILE A 124 -4.04 -0.19 -15.53
C ILE A 124 -2.64 0.42 -15.44
N ILE A 125 -2.09 0.63 -14.23
CA ILE A 125 -0.74 1.17 -14.05
C ILE A 125 0.28 0.18 -14.60
N LYS A 126 0.17 -1.10 -14.26
CA LYS A 126 1.04 -2.15 -14.80
C LYS A 126 0.94 -2.24 -16.32
N VAL A 127 -0.27 -2.22 -16.88
CA VAL A 127 -0.47 -2.26 -18.35
C VAL A 127 0.22 -1.07 -19.02
N LEU A 128 0.06 0.15 -18.48
CA LEU A 128 0.67 1.35 -19.05
C LEU A 128 2.20 1.36 -18.89
N LYS A 129 2.74 0.92 -17.75
CA LYS A 129 4.18 0.97 -17.47
C LYS A 129 4.97 -0.15 -18.12
N GLU A 130 4.40 -1.35 -18.19
CA GLU A 130 5.10 -2.55 -18.64
C GLU A 130 4.56 -3.04 -19.98
N GLY A 131 3.25 -3.27 -20.05
CA GLY A 131 2.60 -3.91 -21.21
C GLY A 131 2.61 -3.06 -22.48
N LEU A 132 2.52 -1.73 -22.33
CA LEU A 132 2.48 -0.75 -23.43
C LEU A 132 3.75 0.12 -23.48
N SER A 133 4.84 -0.32 -22.84
CA SER A 133 6.09 0.44 -22.75
C SER A 133 6.72 0.76 -24.11
N ALA A 134 6.44 -0.03 -25.15
CA ALA A 134 6.90 0.17 -26.52
C ALA A 134 5.94 0.99 -27.39
N ASN A 135 4.79 1.41 -26.86
CA ASN A 135 3.74 2.10 -27.62
C ASN A 135 3.70 3.59 -27.28
N ASN A 136 3.41 4.41 -28.30
CA ASN A 136 3.08 5.81 -28.08
C ASN A 136 1.59 5.95 -27.75
N ILE A 137 1.29 6.34 -26.51
CA ILE A 137 -0.10 6.47 -26.04
C ILE A 137 -0.65 7.82 -26.47
N LEU A 138 -1.61 7.81 -27.40
CA LEU A 138 -2.19 9.03 -27.96
C LEU A 138 -3.30 9.63 -27.08
N ALA A 139 -4.07 8.79 -26.38
CA ALA A 139 -5.14 9.23 -25.50
C ALA A 139 -5.51 8.16 -24.48
N ILE A 140 -5.98 8.60 -23.30
CA ILE A 140 -6.59 7.75 -22.27
C ILE A 140 -7.97 8.34 -21.96
N LYS A 141 -9.01 7.51 -22.00
CA LYS A 141 -10.40 7.86 -21.67
C LYS A 141 -10.97 6.81 -20.73
N GLY A 142 -11.68 7.23 -19.70
CA GLY A 142 -12.26 6.37 -18.68
C GLY A 142 -13.55 6.95 -18.09
N ILE A 143 -14.21 6.18 -17.23
CA ILE A 143 -15.45 6.51 -16.52
C ILE A 143 -15.14 6.73 -15.03
#